data_AF-A0A0G4F141-F1
#
_entry.id   AF-A0A0G4F141-F1
#
_cell.length_a   1.000
_cell.length_b   1.000
_cell.length_c   1.000
_cell.angle_alpha   90.00
_cell.angle_beta   90.00
_cell.angle_gamma   90.00
#
_symmetry.space_group_name_H-M   'P 1'
#
loop_
_entity.id
_entity.type
_entity.pdbx_description
1 polymer ?
#
loop_
_entity_poly.entity_id
_entity_poly.type
_entity_poly.pdbx_seq_one_letter_code
_entity_poly.pdbx_strand_id
1 'polypeptide(L)' 'MWGLKKVRVIVYTDSGPLHDQFRSGKAQTDATMQGVLEWYIQEMRILGADLQWIARSKNVANVMTKCALPGGEMA' A
#
# COMPACT_ATOMS: atom_id res chain seq x y z
N MET A 1 -16.12 -4.11 -30.35
CA MET A 1 -15.34 -3.85 -29.12
C MET A 1 -15.72 -4.88 -28.08
N TRP A 2 -14.88 -5.90 -27.87
CA TRP A 2 -15.09 -6.86 -26.79
C TRP A 2 -14.80 -6.12 -25.48
N GLY A 3 -15.78 -6.02 -24.59
CA GLY A 3 -15.64 -5.32 -23.32
C GLY A 3 -14.57 -5.99 -22.48
N LEU A 4 -13.38 -5.39 -22.40
CA LEU A 4 -12.33 -5.79 -21.46
C LEU A 4 -12.96 -5.81 -20.06
N LYS A 5 -13.05 -7.00 -19.46
CA LYS A 5 -13.52 -7.18 -18.09
C LYS A 5 -12.65 -6.29 -17.20
N LYS A 6 -13.23 -5.24 -16.63
CA LYS A 6 -12.49 -4.31 -15.76
C LYS A 6 -12.01 -5.09 -14.54
N VAL A 7 -10.71 -5.40 -14.51
CA VAL A 7 -10.09 -6.08 -13.38
C VAL A 7 -9.96 -5.06 -12.26
N ARG A 8 -10.63 -5.30 -11.14
CA ARG A 8 -10.47 -4.48 -9.94
C ARG A 8 -9.24 -4.99 -9.18
N VAL A 9 -8.27 -4.12 -8.98
CA VAL A 9 -7.09 -4.42 -8.17
C VAL A 9 -7.34 -3.93 -6.74
N ILE A 10 -7.04 -4.75 -5.74
CA ILE A 10 -7.09 -4.37 -4.33
C ILE A 10 -5.69 -4.57 -3.75
N VAL A 11 -5.13 -3.48 -3.22
CA VAL A 11 -3.88 -3.49 -2.48
C VAL A 11 -4.21 -3.51 -1.00
N TYR A 12 -3.60 -4.43 -0.27
CA TYR A 12 -3.77 -4.54 1.17
C TYR A 12 -2.59 -3.92 1.91
N THR A 13 -2.87 -3.17 2.97
CA THR A 13 -1.86 -2.61 3.88
C THR A 13 -2.22 -2.91 5.32
N ASP A 14 -1.24 -3.25 6.15
CA ASP A 14 -1.37 -3.31 7.61
C ASP A 14 -0.84 -2.04 8.29
N SER A 15 -0.38 -1.05 7.51
CA SER A 15 0.04 0.26 8.01
C SER A 15 -1.14 1.23 8.12
N GLY A 16 -1.57 1.49 9.37
CA GLY A 16 -2.56 2.51 9.69
C GLY A 16 -2.17 3.90 9.19
N PRO A 17 -0.95 4.40 9.47
CA PRO A 17 -0.49 5.69 8.97
C PRO A 17 -0.59 5.82 7.45
N LEU A 18 -0.15 4.80 6.69
CA LEU A 18 -0.25 4.85 5.22
C LEU A 18 -1.70 4.88 4.74
N HIS A 19 -2.57 4.07 5.36
CA HIS A 19 -3.99 4.05 5.03
C HIS A 19 -4.64 5.43 5.26
N ASP A 20 -4.34 6.09 6.37
CA ASP A 20 -4.90 7.40 6.70
C ASP A 20 -4.33 8.52 5.83
N GLN A 21 -3.03 8.47 5.53
CA GLN A 21 -2.37 9.38 4.59
C GLN A 21 -2.93 9.24 3.18
N PHE A 22 -3.16 8.02 2.69
CA PHE A 22 -3.75 7.78 1.38
C PHE A 22 -5.17 8.34 1.27
N ARG A 23 -5.99 8.18 2.33
CA ARG A 23 -7.36 8.72 2.36
C ARG A 23 -7.39 10.24 2.48
N SER A 24 -6.48 10.82 3.27
CA SER A 24 -6.42 12.27 3.47
C SER A 24 -5.69 13.02 2.35
N GLY A 25 -4.85 12.32 1.58
CA GLY A 25 -3.97 12.93 0.58
C GLY A 25 -2.82 13.75 1.18
N LYS A 26 -2.57 13.62 2.49
CA LYS A 26 -1.57 14.42 3.21
C LYS A 26 -0.60 13.53 3.98
N ALA A 27 0.70 13.76 3.79
CA ALA A 27 1.72 13.17 4.63
C ALA A 27 1.60 13.73 6.06
N GLN A 28 1.66 12.86 7.07
CA GLN A 28 1.36 13.26 8.46
C GLN A 28 2.57 13.80 9.22
N THR A 29 3.78 13.31 8.95
CA THR A 29 4.95 13.56 9.83
C THR A 29 6.09 14.25 9.11
N ASP A 30 6.31 13.89 7.84
CA ASP A 30 7.44 14.38 7.06
C ASP A 30 6.93 15.02 5.77
N ALA A 31 7.13 16.33 5.64
CA ALA A 31 6.72 17.09 4.45
C ALA A 31 7.45 16.63 3.19
N THR A 32 8.64 16.02 3.32
CA THR A 32 9.38 15.47 2.17
C THR A 32 8.70 14.22 1.60
N MET A 33 7.83 13.56 2.38
CA MET A 33 7.04 12.41 1.95
C MET A 33 5.77 12.79 1.16
N GLN A 34 5.42 14.08 1.11
CA GLN A 34 4.22 14.52 0.38
C GLN A 34 4.31 14.18 -1.12
N GLY A 35 5.47 14.41 -1.76
CA GLY A 35 5.67 14.07 -3.17
C GLY A 35 5.60 12.55 -3.44
N VAL A 36 6.10 11.74 -2.50
CA VAL A 36 6.00 10.27 -2.58
C VAL A 36 4.55 9.80 -2.46
N LEU A 37 3.79 10.41 -1.54
CA LEU A 37 2.37 10.10 -1.35
C LEU A 37 1.55 10.47 -2.59
N GLU A 38 1.80 11.64 -3.18
CA GLU A 38 1.13 12.09 -4.40
C GLU A 38 1.43 11.16 -5.58
N TRP A 39 2.69 10.78 -5.76
CA TRP A 39 3.08 9.79 -6.75
C TRP A 39 2.37 8.45 -6.53
N TYR A 40 2.35 7.94 -5.30
CA TYR A 40 1.66 6.69 -4.96
C TYR A 40 0.16 6.75 -5.26
N ILE A 41 -0.51 7.86 -4.92
CA ILE A 41 -1.94 8.06 -5.23
C ILE A 41 -2.17 8.08 -6.75
N GLN A 42 -1.28 8.69 -7.52
CA GLN A 42 -1.36 8.70 -8.98
C GLN A 42 -1.22 7.29 -9.57
N GLU A 43 -0.24 6.50 -9.11
CA GLU A 43 -0.05 5.11 -9.55
C GLU A 43 -1.28 4.24 -9.23
N MET A 44 -1.83 4.36 -8.02
CA MET A 44 -3.05 3.65 -7.63
C MET A 44 -4.24 3.99 -8.54
N ARG A 45 -4.38 5.25 -8.96
CA ARG A 45 -5.41 5.69 -9.91
C ARG A 45 -5.19 5.11 -11.31
N ILE A 46 -3.95 5.11 -11.81
CA ILE A 46 -3.59 4.54 -13.12
C ILE A 46 -3.94 3.04 -13.16
N LEU A 47 -3.63 2.33 -12.07
CA LEU A 47 -3.94 0.91 -11.92
C LEU A 47 -5.43 0.63 -11.67
N GLY A 48 -6.24 1.65 -11.38
CA GLY A 48 -7.62 1.47 -10.93
C GLY A 48 -7.71 0.64 -9.66
N ALA A 49 -6.71 0.77 -8.78
CA ALA A 49 -6.55 -0.01 -7.57
C ALA A 49 -7.15 0.68 -6.35
N ASP A 50 -7.74 -0.12 -5.46
CA ASP A 50 -8.21 0.33 -4.15
C ASP A 50 -7.23 -0.07 -3.06
N LEU A 51 -7.03 0.79 -2.06
CA LEU A 51 -6.27 0.47 -0.85
C LEU A 51 -7.21 0.03 0.27
N GLN A 52 -6.95 -1.13 0.88
CA GLN A 52 -7.71 -1.63 2.02
C GLN A 52 -6.78 -1.98 3.19
N TRP A 53 -7.23 -1.64 4.40
CA TRP A 53 -6.53 -2.02 5.62
C TRP A 53 -6.79 -3.49 5.98
N ILE A 54 -5.75 -4.21 6.42
CA ILE A 54 -5.86 -5.56 6.99
C ILE A 54 -5.05 -5.69 8.27
N ALA A 55 -5.44 -6.65 9.11
CA ALA A 55 -4.64 -7.02 10.26
C ALA A 55 -3.28 -7.60 9.81
N ARG A 56 -2.20 -7.22 10.49
CA ARG A 56 -0.83 -7.70 10.23
C ARG A 56 -0.69 -9.21 10.15
N SER A 57 -1.43 -9.95 10.99
CA SER A 57 -1.45 -11.42 10.98
C SER A 57 -1.96 -12.03 9.67
N LYS A 58 -2.68 -11.26 8.86
CA LYS A 58 -3.18 -11.65 7.54
C LYS A 58 -2.30 -11.14 6.40
N ASN A 59 -1.29 -10.31 6.68
CA ASN A 59 -0.41 -9.74 5.66
C ASN A 59 0.83 -10.61 5.44
N VAL A 60 0.78 -11.51 4.45
CA VAL A 60 1.92 -12.39 4.11
C VAL A 60 3.17 -11.59 3.71
N ALA A 61 3.00 -10.36 3.22
CA ALA A 61 4.12 -9.48 2.89
C ALA A 61 5.02 -9.18 4.10
N ASN A 62 4.49 -9.21 5.33
CA ASN A 62 5.29 -9.03 6.55
C ASN A 62 6.34 -10.14 6.74
N VAL A 63 6.03 -11.39 6.37
CA VAL A 63 7.01 -12.49 6.45
C VAL A 63 8.04 -12.34 5.32
N MET A 64 7.56 -12.07 4.10
CA MET A 64 8.43 -11.96 2.93
C MET A 64 9.48 -10.84 3.05
N THR A 65 9.09 -9.69 3.61
CA THR A 65 10.01 -8.56 3.79
C THR A 65 11.03 -8.81 4.88
N LYS A 66 10.67 -9.52 5.97
CA LYS A 66 11.60 -9.88 7.03
C LYS A 66 12.68 -10.85 6.56
N CYS A 67 12.33 -11.82 5.71
CA CYS A 67 13.31 -12.76 5.12
C CYS A 67 14.30 -12.06 4.19
N ALA A 68 13.94 -10.91 3.63
CA ALA A 68 14.81 -10.12 2.76
C ALA A 68 15.73 -9.15 3.52
N LEU A 69 15.56 -9.00 4.84
CA LEU A 69 16.35 -8.09 5.67
C LEU A 69 17.47 -8.85 6.40
N PRO A 70 18.70 -8.31 6.45
CA PRO A 70 19.79 -8.90 7.24
C PRO A 70 19.39 -8.97 8.73
N GLY A 71 19.38 -10.17 9.32
CA GLY A 71 19.01 -10.38 10.73
C GLY A 71 17.58 -10.87 10.99
N GLY A 72 16.87 -11.37 9.97
CA GLY A 72 15.51 -11.90 10.11
C GLY A 72 15.41 -13.13 11.01
N GLU A 73 15.14 -12.92 12.30
CA GLU A 73 14.62 -13.97 13.18
C GLU A 73 13.25 -14.43 12.65
N MET A 74 13.21 -15.70 12.22
CA MET A 74 11.96 -16.43 12.07
C MET A 74 11.48 -16.80 13.49
N ALA A 75 10.53 -16.03 14.01
CA ALA A 75 9.74 -16.37 15.19
C ALA A 75 8.26 -16.11 14.89
#